data_AF-A0A1C4Z7M8-F1
#
_entry.id   AF-A0A1C4Z7M8-F1
#
_cell.length_a   1.000
_cell.length_b   1.000
_cell.length_c   1.000
_cell.angle_alpha   90.00
_cell.angle_beta   90.00
_cell.angle_gamma   90.00
#
_symmetry.space_group_name_H-M   'P 1'
#
loop_
_entity.id
_entity.type
_entity.pdbx_description
1 polymer ?
#
loop_
_entity_poly.entity_id
_entity_poly.type
_entity_poly.pdbx_seq_one_letter_code
_entity_poly.pdbx_strand_id
1 'polypeptide(L)'
;MKIHDPSSQAMQKDYDVTDIERLMGKRDWKSYDDVIGWLKKSGDEDRRFTPGEVQHMIDDFSRVRDKGMDFVRDPEKLCDQLKRSR
;
A
#
# COMPACT_ATOMS: atom_id res chain seq x y z
N MET A 1 7.48 31.14 -8.26
CA MET A 1 6.98 29.89 -7.64
C MET A 1 8.16 28.95 -7.41
N LYS A 2 8.54 28.71 -6.15
CA LYS A 2 9.33 27.55 -5.73
C LYS A 2 8.96 27.25 -4.28
N ILE A 3 7.84 26.57 -4.10
CA ILE A 3 7.52 25.93 -2.83
C ILE A 3 7.76 24.45 -3.09
N HIS A 4 9.00 24.01 -2.89
CA HIS A 4 9.26 22.59 -2.70
C HIS A 4 8.68 22.25 -1.33
N ASP A 5 7.37 22.04 -1.28
CA ASP A 5 6.71 21.62 -0.06
C ASP A 5 7.05 20.14 0.15
N PRO A 6 7.79 19.77 1.21
CA PRO A 6 8.15 18.38 1.48
C PRO A 6 6.91 17.49 1.65
N SER A 7 5.75 18.04 2.01
CA SER A 7 4.50 17.29 2.04
C SER A 7 4.06 16.84 0.64
N SER A 8 4.26 17.68 -0.39
CA SER A 8 3.92 17.34 -1.78
C SER A 8 4.78 16.19 -2.33
N GLN A 9 6.05 16.08 -1.89
CA GLN A 9 6.89 14.94 -2.23
C GLN A 9 6.45 13.65 -1.51
N ALA A 10 6.07 13.76 -0.23
CA ALA A 10 5.57 12.61 0.54
C ALA A 10 4.24 12.06 -0.03
N MET A 11 3.40 12.94 -0.61
CA MET A 11 2.15 12.54 -1.28
C MET A 11 2.35 11.93 -2.68
N GLN A 12 3.49 12.15 -3.32
CA GLN A 12 3.83 11.58 -4.64
C GLN A 12 4.67 10.31 -4.56
N LYS A 13 5.13 9.94 -3.36
CA LYS A 13 5.98 8.78 -3.17
C LYS A 13 5.15 7.51 -3.34
N ASP A 14 5.57 6.67 -4.28
CA ASP A 14 4.99 5.34 -4.47
C ASP A 14 5.65 4.33 -3.52
N TYR A 15 4.94 3.25 -3.22
CA TYR A 15 5.43 2.18 -2.36
C TYR A 15 6.33 1.21 -3.14
N ASP A 16 7.24 0.56 -2.43
CA ASP A 16 8.08 -0.51 -2.97
C ASP A 16 7.84 -1.85 -2.25
N VAL A 17 8.61 -2.87 -2.64
CA VAL A 17 8.49 -4.22 -2.06
C VAL A 17 8.80 -4.22 -0.56
N THR A 18 9.72 -3.38 -0.10
CA THR A 18 10.07 -3.24 1.32
C THR A 18 8.87 -2.72 2.13
N ASP A 19 8.06 -1.84 1.54
CA ASP A 19 6.85 -1.34 2.18
C ASP A 19 5.78 -2.43 2.27
N ILE A 20 5.65 -3.27 1.24
CA ILE A 20 4.79 -4.45 1.26
C ILE A 20 5.28 -5.48 2.29
N GLU A 21 6.58 -5.76 2.37
CA GLU A 21 7.17 -6.64 3.40
C GLU A 21 6.85 -6.14 4.80
N ARG A 22 7.02 -4.83 5.04
CA ARG A 22 6.67 -4.20 6.32
C ARG A 22 5.19 -4.32 6.61
N LEU A 23 4.33 -4.07 5.63
CA LEU A 23 2.88 -4.18 5.77
C LEU A 23 2.50 -5.62 6.12
N MET A 24 2.97 -6.59 5.36
CA MET A 24 2.71 -8.03 5.58
C MET A 24 3.28 -8.52 6.92
N GLY A 25 4.38 -7.94 7.40
CA GLY A 25 4.97 -8.26 8.70
C GLY A 25 4.26 -7.63 9.92
N LYS A 26 3.36 -6.65 9.72
CA LYS A 26 2.68 -5.98 10.85
C LYS A 26 1.64 -6.85 11.54
N ARG A 27 0.89 -7.64 10.77
CA ARG A 27 -0.24 -8.44 11.25
C ARG A 27 -0.43 -9.66 10.36
N ASP A 28 -1.11 -10.67 10.89
CA ASP A 28 -1.51 -11.84 10.11
C ASP A 28 -2.81 -11.55 9.32
N TRP A 29 -2.65 -10.92 8.16
CA TRP A 29 -3.75 -10.55 7.26
C TRP A 29 -4.47 -11.77 6.69
N LYS A 30 -5.81 -11.75 6.63
CA LYS A 30 -6.61 -12.86 6.09
C LYS A 30 -7.16 -12.58 4.70
N SER A 31 -7.26 -11.31 4.30
CA SER A 31 -7.79 -10.89 3.02
C SER A 31 -7.27 -9.53 2.58
N TYR A 32 -7.50 -9.15 1.31
CA TYR A 32 -7.24 -7.79 0.85
C TYR A 32 -8.11 -6.76 1.57
N ASP A 33 -9.35 -7.09 1.94
CA ASP A 33 -10.23 -6.18 2.69
C ASP A 33 -9.68 -5.87 4.09
N ASP A 34 -9.06 -6.84 4.77
CA ASP A 34 -8.41 -6.59 6.06
C ASP A 34 -7.26 -5.59 5.93
N VAL A 35 -6.44 -5.77 4.88
CA VAL A 35 -5.30 -4.90 4.59
C VAL A 35 -5.78 -3.48 4.26
N ILE A 36 -6.73 -3.35 3.34
CA ILE A 36 -7.33 -2.06 2.94
C ILE A 36 -7.98 -1.38 4.15
N GLY A 37 -8.73 -2.13 4.95
CA GLY A 37 -9.38 -1.62 6.16
C GLY A 37 -8.39 -1.06 7.16
N TRP A 38 -7.25 -1.74 7.34
CA TRP A 38 -6.19 -1.22 8.19
C TRP A 38 -5.48 0.01 7.59
N LEU A 39 -5.14 -0.01 6.31
CA LEU A 39 -4.50 1.13 5.63
C LEU A 39 -5.36 2.39 5.74
N LYS A 40 -6.68 2.28 5.52
CA LYS A 40 -7.61 3.40 5.67
C LYS A 40 -7.73 3.93 7.09
N LYS A 41 -7.59 3.05 8.09
CA LYS A 41 -7.77 3.41 9.50
C LYS A 41 -6.50 3.92 10.17
N SER A 42 -5.35 3.36 9.78
CA SER A 42 -4.10 3.51 10.53
C SER A 42 -2.87 3.67 9.64
N GLY A 43 -3.00 3.61 8.30
CA GLY A 43 -1.88 3.75 7.38
C GLY A 43 -1.19 5.09 7.51
N ASP A 44 -1.96 6.19 7.52
CA ASP A 44 -1.43 7.56 7.63
C ASP A 44 -0.83 7.87 9.01
N GLU A 45 -1.26 7.15 10.05
CA GLU A 45 -0.71 7.27 11.41
C GLU A 45 0.61 6.48 11.56
N ASP A 46 0.85 5.52 10.67
CA ASP A 46 2.04 4.69 10.68
C ASP A 46 3.21 5.47 10.07
N ARG A 47 4.09 5.99 10.93
CA ARG A 47 5.28 6.77 10.52
C ARG A 47 6.25 6.04 9.59
N ARG A 48 6.02 4.75 9.30
CA ARG A 48 6.81 3.99 8.32
C ARG A 48 6.31 4.16 6.89
N PHE A 49 5.09 4.65 6.70
CA PHE A 49 4.52 4.92 5.39
C PHE A 49 4.30 6.42 5.21
N THR A 50 4.49 6.90 4.00
CA THR A 50 4.03 8.23 3.62
C THR A 50 2.56 8.18 3.21
N PRO A 51 1.83 9.31 3.28
CA PRO A 51 0.44 9.35 2.80
C PRO A 51 0.28 8.92 1.33
N GLY A 52 1.29 9.21 0.49
CA GLY A 52 1.31 8.75 -0.91
C GLY A 52 1.39 7.23 -1.01
N GLU A 53 2.30 6.59 -0.25
CA GLU A 53 2.44 5.14 -0.22
C GLU A 53 1.14 4.47 0.25
N VAL A 54 0.51 5.00 1.30
CA VAL A 54 -0.76 4.50 1.83
C VAL A 54 -1.87 4.58 0.78
N GLN A 55 -2.02 5.74 0.14
CA GLN A 55 -3.04 5.95 -0.90
C GLN A 55 -2.83 4.99 -2.07
N HIS A 56 -1.60 4.91 -2.59
CA HIS A 56 -1.24 4.01 -3.69
C HIS A 56 -1.48 2.54 -3.34
N MET A 57 -1.12 2.11 -2.12
CA MET A 57 -1.43 0.76 -1.66
C MET A 57 -2.94 0.52 -1.62
N ILE A 58 -3.74 1.42 -1.04
CA ILE A 58 -5.20 1.26 -0.97
C ILE A 58 -5.80 1.08 -2.36
N ASP A 59 -5.38 1.90 -3.33
CA ASP A 59 -5.89 1.84 -4.70
C ASP A 59 -5.54 0.51 -5.37
N ASP A 60 -4.29 0.07 -5.27
CA ASP A 60 -3.84 -1.16 -5.92
C ASP A 60 -4.42 -2.42 -5.25
N PHE A 61 -4.49 -2.44 -3.91
CA PHE A 61 -5.16 -3.53 -3.17
C PHE A 61 -6.65 -3.61 -3.52
N SER A 62 -7.32 -2.47 -3.67
CA SER A 62 -8.72 -2.43 -4.09
C SER A 62 -8.90 -3.00 -5.50
N ARG A 63 -7.99 -2.68 -6.44
CA ARG A 63 -8.03 -3.22 -7.82
C ARG A 63 -7.88 -4.73 -7.86
N VAL A 64 -6.91 -5.31 -7.15
CA VAL A 64 -6.72 -6.78 -7.16
C VAL A 64 -7.88 -7.52 -6.49
N ARG A 65 -8.47 -6.93 -5.44
CA ARG A 65 -9.70 -7.44 -4.83
C ARG A 65 -10.87 -7.39 -5.80
N ASP A 66 -11.08 -6.27 -6.48
CA ASP A 66 -12.21 -6.09 -7.41
C ASP A 66 -12.08 -7.00 -8.65
N LYS A 67 -10.85 -7.39 -8.99
CA LYS A 67 -10.54 -8.41 -10.00
C LYS A 67 -10.76 -9.85 -9.50
N GLY A 68 -11.12 -10.05 -8.22
CA GLY A 68 -11.33 -11.36 -7.62
C GLY A 68 -10.06 -12.20 -7.52
N MET A 69 -8.89 -11.56 -7.43
CA MET A 69 -7.62 -12.29 -7.31
C MET A 69 -7.48 -12.91 -5.93
N ASP A 70 -6.80 -14.06 -5.86
CA ASP A 70 -6.50 -14.72 -4.59
C ASP A 70 -5.56 -13.88 -3.73
N PHE A 71 -5.70 -14.00 -2.41
CA PHE A 71 -4.86 -13.28 -1.45
C PHE A 71 -3.44 -13.86 -1.41
N VAL A 72 -2.46 -13.06 -1.82
CA VAL A 72 -1.05 -13.43 -1.84
C VAL A 72 -0.36 -12.92 -0.57
N ARG A 73 0.36 -13.82 0.13
CA ARG A 73 1.12 -13.51 1.36
C ARG A 73 2.60 -13.22 1.11
N ASP A 74 3.13 -13.72 0.00
CA ASP A 74 4.52 -13.49 -0.39
C ASP A 74 4.70 -12.03 -0.84
N PRO A 75 5.54 -11.22 -0.16
CA PRO A 75 5.61 -9.79 -0.42
C PRO A 75 6.10 -9.43 -1.83
N GLU A 76 7.06 -10.18 -2.37
CA GLU A 76 7.58 -9.95 -3.72
C GLU A 76 6.51 -10.21 -4.77
N LYS A 77 5.86 -11.38 -4.72
CA LYS A 77 4.77 -11.73 -5.63
C LYS A 77 3.58 -10.79 -5.48
N LEU A 78 3.25 -10.39 -4.27
CA LEU A 78 2.18 -9.45 -4.00
C LEU A 78 2.51 -8.08 -4.61
N CYS A 79 3.72 -7.56 -4.40
CA CYS A 79 4.14 -6.28 -4.96
C CYS A 79 4.08 -6.30 -6.50
N ASP A 80 4.60 -7.35 -7.14
CA ASP A 80 4.51 -7.52 -8.60
C ASP A 80 3.05 -7.59 -9.07
N GLN A 81 2.20 -8.35 -8.38
CA GLN A 81 0.78 -8.48 -8.71
C GLN A 81 0.02 -7.15 -8.62
N LEU A 82 0.28 -6.37 -7.55
CA LEU A 82 -0.33 -5.06 -7.34
C LEU A 82 0.10 -4.10 -8.46
N LYS A 83 1.40 -4.02 -8.77
CA LYS A 83 1.93 -3.11 -9.79
C LYS A 83 1.50 -3.47 -11.21
N ARG A 84 1.39 -4.76 -11.53
CA ARG A 84 0.85 -5.22 -12.84
C ARG A 84 -0.63 -4.94 -13.02
N SER A 85 -1.35 -4.68 -11.92
CA SER A 85 -2.79 -4.45 -11.93
C SER A 85 -3.20 -2.99 -12.09
N ARG A 86 -2.24 -2.05 -12.17
CA ARG A 86 -2.46 -0.61 -12.38
C ARG A 86 -3.02 -0.28 -13.76
#